data_AF-A0A6P2CMX5-F1
#
_entry.id   AF-A0A6P2CMX5-F1
#
_cell.length_a   1.000
_cell.length_b   1.000
_cell.length_c   1.000
_cell.angle_alpha   90.00
_cell.angle_beta   90.00
_cell.angle_gamma   90.00
#
_symmetry.space_group_name_H-M   'P 1'
#
loop_
_entity.id
_entity.type
_entity.pdbx_description
1 polymer ?
#
loop_
_entity_poly.entity_id
_entity_poly.type
_entity_poly.pdbx_seq_one_letter_code
_entity_poly.pdbx_strand_id
1 'polypeptide(L)'
;MFWGATALYLAVGLYLALGPNFLVGDALSRVASARTVLFSRDPHLAAIGFIFTPLTAIVQLPAVALSPWWTGITSYGLSGIVMSAPFMAGAVVQIHLLARERGISPAAVWIVTAVFALNPMIVFYGANGMSEAPFLFLVILAARRMIRWCTTDDVHDLAAAGIALGFAYLARYDAVAATFAVGILVFAVTALRRGRRRIRETFWPACTDMAVVIAPSLLAFLGWAFTSWLITGQAFAQFTSRYGNSAILDQSGGGATNPVSAAGFAIAEVFALGWAIPLLLPVVAVLAWRRRDLEPLVAVVLFGSVIGFAAVSFVTGSTFPFLRFYIAAIPLVVVLAIHLAPPGEPIHERRAGPYAVARTLGVLALPRRVAALVGVVVVTTPFVTGAFMTSRTFAPQEYALEALVTPDRGGTDRAHQEAIIATFDTERELAGYLDSLELPDGSIVMDTVYGFAIFTATTRPRVFVVPSDSDFTRILNDPASAGVRYILAVPNEGRGESDAVNRRYPTLYDTGGDVATLELEIPNTGDGQPVWRLYRVQ
;
A
#
# COMPACT_ATOMS: atom_id res chain seq x y z
N MET A 1 -17.47 -11.73 -12.23
CA MET A 1 -16.05 -11.33 -12.24
C MET A 1 -15.65 -10.70 -10.90
N PHE A 2 -16.16 -9.53 -10.51
CA PHE A 2 -15.86 -8.91 -9.20
C PHE A 2 -15.93 -9.89 -8.04
N TRP A 3 -17.11 -10.49 -7.79
CA TRP A 3 -17.29 -11.47 -6.72
C TRP A 3 -16.39 -12.70 -6.81
N GLY A 4 -16.06 -13.16 -8.02
CA GLY A 4 -15.14 -14.28 -8.22
C GLY A 4 -13.71 -13.92 -7.84
N ALA A 5 -13.25 -12.72 -8.19
CA ALA A 5 -11.94 -12.21 -7.79
C ALA A 5 -11.90 -11.91 -6.28
N THR A 6 -12.97 -11.33 -5.71
CA THR A 6 -13.08 -11.13 -4.26
C THR A 6 -13.01 -12.45 -3.51
N ALA A 7 -13.76 -13.47 -3.96
CA ALA A 7 -13.74 -14.80 -3.35
C ALA A 7 -12.35 -15.45 -3.45
N LEU A 8 -11.66 -15.31 -4.59
CA LEU A 8 -10.28 -15.78 -4.75
C LEU A 8 -9.32 -15.12 -3.74
N TYR A 9 -9.30 -13.78 -3.69
CA TYR A 9 -8.39 -13.04 -2.81
C TYR A 9 -8.71 -13.24 -1.33
N LEU A 10 -10.00 -13.34 -0.97
CA LEU A 10 -10.44 -13.72 0.38
C LEU A 10 -9.98 -15.14 0.73
N ALA A 11 -10.18 -16.11 -0.16
CA ALA A 11 -9.78 -17.50 0.11
C ALA A 11 -8.27 -17.63 0.32
N VAL A 12 -7.47 -16.95 -0.52
CA VAL A 12 -6.01 -16.91 -0.34
C VAL A 12 -5.65 -16.23 0.97
N GLY A 13 -6.25 -15.08 1.28
CA GLY A 13 -5.96 -14.35 2.51
C GLY A 13 -6.32 -15.14 3.76
N LEU A 14 -7.51 -15.74 3.79
CA LEU A 14 -7.95 -16.61 4.88
C LEU A 14 -7.01 -17.82 5.04
N TYR A 15 -6.58 -18.43 3.93
CA TYR A 15 -5.60 -19.51 3.97
C TYR A 15 -4.28 -19.04 4.60
N LEU A 16 -3.72 -17.91 4.13
CA LEU A 16 -2.45 -17.38 4.64
C LEU A 16 -2.53 -16.97 6.12
N ALA A 17 -3.64 -16.36 6.55
CA ALA A 17 -3.80 -15.86 7.90
C ALA A 17 -4.14 -16.97 8.92
N LEU A 18 -4.97 -17.95 8.54
CA LEU A 18 -5.47 -18.97 9.48
C LEU A 18 -4.73 -20.31 9.39
N GLY A 19 -4.06 -20.59 8.27
CA GLY A 19 -3.30 -21.82 8.07
C GLY A 19 -1.88 -21.70 8.62
N PRO A 20 -0.97 -21.01 7.91
CA PRO A 20 0.41 -20.82 8.34
C PRO A 20 0.62 -19.62 9.28
N ASN A 21 -0.41 -18.81 9.59
CA ASN A 21 -0.28 -17.56 10.36
C ASN A 21 0.57 -16.47 9.69
N PHE A 22 0.70 -16.49 8.36
CA PHE A 22 1.52 -15.53 7.65
C PHE A 22 0.83 -14.16 7.55
N LEU A 23 1.29 -13.21 8.37
CA LEU A 23 0.75 -11.85 8.46
C LEU A 23 1.82 -10.82 8.10
N VAL A 24 1.43 -9.79 7.34
CA VAL A 24 2.32 -8.68 7.02
C VAL A 24 2.25 -7.63 8.12
N GLY A 25 3.38 -7.30 8.74
CA GLY A 25 3.43 -6.40 9.91
C GLY A 25 2.80 -5.03 9.67
N ASP A 26 3.06 -4.42 8.51
CA ASP A 26 2.45 -3.15 8.10
C ASP A 26 0.92 -3.22 7.94
N ALA A 27 0.37 -4.38 7.58
CA ALA A 27 -1.07 -4.57 7.51
C ALA A 27 -1.65 -4.73 8.91
N LEU A 28 -0.98 -5.51 9.76
CA LEU A 28 -1.39 -5.75 11.14
C LEU A 28 -1.31 -4.48 12.00
N SER A 29 -0.34 -3.60 11.78
CA SER A 29 -0.26 -2.30 12.47
C SER A 29 -1.43 -1.37 12.08
N ARG A 30 -1.91 -1.42 10.83
CA ARG A 30 -3.13 -0.70 10.42
C ARG A 30 -4.39 -1.29 11.04
N VAL A 31 -4.44 -2.60 11.25
CA VAL A 31 -5.51 -3.27 12.01
C VAL A 31 -5.49 -2.77 13.46
N ALA A 32 -4.30 -2.64 14.06
CA ALA A 32 -4.13 -2.07 15.39
C ALA A 32 -4.65 -0.62 15.46
N SER A 33 -4.26 0.23 14.50
CA SER A 33 -4.79 1.60 14.35
C SER A 33 -6.31 1.66 14.24
N ALA A 34 -6.94 0.74 13.50
CA ALA A 34 -8.40 0.69 13.42
C ALA A 34 -9.02 0.21 14.75
N ARG A 35 -8.32 -0.67 15.49
CA ARG A 35 -8.76 -1.17 16.80
C ARG A 35 -8.62 -0.12 17.90
N THR A 36 -7.57 0.69 17.90
CA THR A 36 -7.39 1.77 18.89
C THR A 36 -8.53 2.77 18.81
N VAL A 37 -9.00 3.12 17.61
CA VAL A 37 -10.14 4.04 17.42
C VAL A 37 -11.41 3.57 18.13
N LEU A 38 -11.67 2.26 18.19
CA LEU A 38 -12.94 1.71 18.67
C LEU A 38 -12.85 1.11 20.08
N PHE A 39 -11.71 0.54 20.45
CA PHE A 39 -11.60 -0.36 21.60
C PHE A 39 -10.37 -0.13 22.49
N SER A 40 -9.56 0.91 22.27
CA SER A 40 -8.54 1.29 23.25
C SER A 40 -9.18 1.68 24.60
N ARG A 41 -8.35 1.98 25.60
CA ARG A 41 -8.82 2.53 26.86
C ARG A 41 -9.43 3.93 26.67
N ASP A 42 -8.93 4.70 25.70
CA ASP A 42 -9.43 6.02 25.30
C ASP A 42 -9.85 6.04 23.82
N PRO A 43 -11.03 5.49 23.43
CA PRO A 43 -11.44 5.41 22.02
C PRO A 43 -11.81 6.77 21.43
N HIS A 44 -11.10 7.18 20.38
CA HIS A 44 -11.42 8.39 19.63
C HIS A 44 -10.79 8.35 18.23
N LEU A 45 -11.32 9.14 17.28
CA LEU A 45 -10.90 9.07 15.88
C LEU A 45 -9.42 9.45 15.66
N ALA A 46 -8.86 10.35 16.49
CA ALA A 46 -7.46 10.73 16.39
C ALA A 46 -6.49 9.59 16.77
N ALA A 47 -6.96 8.55 17.47
CA ALA A 47 -6.18 7.36 17.81
C ALA A 47 -5.83 6.47 16.60
N ILE A 48 -6.34 6.80 15.41
CA ILE A 48 -6.02 6.11 14.15
C ILE A 48 -4.53 6.22 13.79
N GLY A 49 -3.84 7.25 14.30
CA GLY A 49 -2.44 7.54 14.01
C GLY A 49 -2.25 8.31 12.69
N PHE A 50 -1.12 9.02 12.60
CA PHE A 50 -0.82 9.95 11.48
C PHE A 50 0.44 9.59 10.68
N ILE A 51 1.03 8.41 10.97
CA ILE A 51 2.19 7.88 10.22
C ILE A 51 1.72 7.39 8.85
N PHE A 52 0.68 6.56 8.84
CA PHE A 52 0.03 6.09 7.63
C PHE A 52 -1.13 7.00 7.24
N THR A 53 -1.44 6.98 5.94
CA THR A 53 -2.65 7.59 5.40
C THR A 53 -3.90 6.86 5.92
N PRO A 54 -5.03 7.56 6.06
CA PRO A 54 -6.13 7.07 6.90
C PRO A 54 -7.05 6.07 6.21
N LEU A 55 -7.11 6.02 4.87
CA LEU A 55 -8.18 5.30 4.15
C LEU A 55 -8.21 3.82 4.52
N THR A 56 -7.04 3.19 4.59
CA THR A 56 -6.92 1.76 4.88
C THR A 56 -7.43 1.39 6.28
N ALA A 57 -7.23 2.24 7.28
CA ALA A 57 -7.72 2.02 8.64
C ALA A 57 -9.21 2.39 8.76
N ILE A 58 -9.66 3.50 8.15
CA ILE A 58 -11.08 3.92 8.17
C ILE A 58 -11.99 2.84 7.56
N VAL A 59 -11.61 2.26 6.42
CA VAL A 59 -12.42 1.23 5.76
C VAL A 59 -12.51 -0.06 6.60
N GLN A 60 -11.54 -0.30 7.48
CA GLN A 60 -11.56 -1.47 8.36
C GLN A 60 -12.47 -1.30 9.59
N LEU A 61 -12.85 -0.07 9.96
CA LEU A 61 -13.64 0.19 11.18
C LEU A 61 -14.92 -0.67 11.29
N PRO A 62 -15.74 -0.86 10.23
CA PRO A 62 -16.93 -1.70 10.34
C PRO A 62 -16.60 -3.17 10.65
N ALA A 63 -15.52 -3.71 10.08
CA ALA A 63 -15.09 -5.08 10.36
C ALA A 63 -14.51 -5.20 11.77
N VAL A 64 -13.66 -4.24 12.18
CA VAL A 64 -13.06 -4.21 13.52
C VAL A 64 -14.12 -4.05 14.60
N ALA A 65 -15.20 -3.30 14.35
CA ALA A 65 -16.33 -3.19 15.27
C ALA A 65 -16.95 -4.55 15.65
N LEU A 66 -16.73 -5.60 14.83
CA LEU A 66 -17.18 -6.96 15.11
C LEU A 66 -16.21 -7.78 15.99
N SER A 67 -15.01 -7.25 16.27
CA SER A 67 -13.97 -7.95 17.04
C SER A 67 -14.31 -8.32 18.49
N PRO A 68 -15.26 -7.66 19.20
CA PRO A 68 -15.73 -8.15 20.49
C PRO A 68 -16.42 -9.52 20.43
N TRP A 69 -17.05 -9.85 19.30
CA TRP A 69 -17.67 -11.18 19.11
C TRP A 69 -16.65 -12.23 18.69
N TRP A 70 -15.61 -11.82 17.95
CA TRP A 70 -14.54 -12.70 17.54
C TRP A 70 -13.22 -11.93 17.37
N THR A 71 -12.33 -12.05 18.35
CA THR A 71 -11.02 -11.37 18.34
C THR A 71 -10.11 -11.84 17.21
N GLY A 72 -10.40 -13.00 16.60
CA GLY A 72 -9.70 -13.46 15.39
C GLY A 72 -9.77 -12.46 14.24
N ILE A 73 -10.80 -11.59 14.19
CA ILE A 73 -10.91 -10.52 13.20
C ILE A 73 -9.69 -9.58 13.23
N THR A 74 -9.18 -9.26 14.41
CA THR A 74 -8.01 -8.40 14.58
C THR A 74 -6.72 -9.21 14.74
N SER A 75 -6.76 -10.31 15.51
CA SER A 75 -5.58 -11.13 15.83
C SER A 75 -4.93 -11.75 14.58
N TYR A 76 -5.76 -12.19 13.62
CA TYR A 76 -5.30 -12.74 12.34
C TYR A 76 -5.37 -11.71 11.19
N GLY A 77 -5.54 -10.42 11.50
CA GLY A 77 -5.58 -9.36 10.49
C GLY A 77 -6.72 -9.46 9.47
N LEU A 78 -7.79 -10.20 9.77
CA LEU A 78 -8.88 -10.49 8.81
C LEU A 78 -9.61 -9.22 8.36
N SER A 79 -9.71 -8.19 9.22
CA SER A 79 -10.27 -6.90 8.82
C SER A 79 -9.51 -6.28 7.64
N GLY A 80 -8.19 -6.43 7.62
CA GLY A 80 -7.33 -6.00 6.51
C GLY A 80 -7.66 -6.76 5.23
N ILE A 81 -7.79 -8.08 5.31
CA ILE A 81 -8.10 -8.96 4.16
C ILE A 81 -9.46 -8.62 3.55
N VAL A 82 -10.48 -8.42 4.40
CA VAL A 82 -11.83 -8.01 3.99
C VAL A 82 -11.82 -6.61 3.34
N MET A 83 -10.85 -5.76 3.67
CA MET A 83 -10.63 -4.48 2.99
C MET A 83 -9.88 -4.66 1.66
N SER A 84 -8.74 -5.35 1.61
CA SER A 84 -7.91 -5.42 0.41
C SER A 84 -8.56 -6.23 -0.72
N ALA A 85 -9.23 -7.34 -0.42
CA ALA A 85 -9.80 -8.24 -1.42
C ALA A 85 -10.84 -7.57 -2.35
N PRO A 86 -11.86 -6.85 -1.86
CA PRO A 86 -12.80 -6.15 -2.74
C PRO A 86 -12.16 -5.00 -3.52
N PHE A 87 -11.19 -4.28 -2.93
CA PHE A 87 -10.47 -3.24 -3.68
C PHE A 87 -9.68 -3.83 -4.85
N MET A 88 -8.91 -4.90 -4.62
CA MET A 88 -8.15 -5.54 -5.68
C MET A 88 -9.07 -6.15 -6.75
N ALA A 89 -10.19 -6.75 -6.34
CA ALA A 89 -11.22 -7.21 -7.29
C ALA A 89 -11.81 -6.04 -8.10
N GLY A 90 -11.98 -4.88 -7.49
CA GLY A 90 -12.34 -3.64 -8.19
C GLY A 90 -11.29 -3.23 -9.22
N ALA A 91 -10.00 -3.36 -8.90
CA ALA A 91 -8.90 -3.10 -9.83
C ALA A 91 -8.96 -4.01 -11.07
N VAL A 92 -9.22 -5.31 -10.85
CA VAL A 92 -9.46 -6.29 -11.94
C VAL A 92 -10.62 -5.85 -12.83
N VAL A 93 -11.72 -5.37 -12.25
CA VAL A 93 -12.86 -4.83 -13.01
C VAL A 93 -12.46 -3.62 -13.84
N GLN A 94 -11.67 -2.69 -13.31
CA GLN A 94 -11.24 -1.53 -14.08
C GLN A 94 -10.35 -1.90 -15.27
N ILE A 95 -9.42 -2.85 -15.11
CA ILE A 95 -8.61 -3.39 -16.22
C ILE A 95 -9.48 -4.01 -17.29
N HIS A 96 -10.44 -4.85 -16.90
CA HIS A 96 -11.37 -5.50 -17.83
C HIS A 96 -12.21 -4.46 -18.60
N LEU A 97 -12.73 -3.45 -17.91
CA LEU A 97 -13.52 -2.38 -18.52
C LEU A 97 -12.67 -1.54 -19.47
N LEU A 98 -11.43 -1.20 -19.09
CA LEU A 98 -10.49 -0.47 -19.95
C LEU A 98 -10.20 -1.25 -21.23
N ALA A 99 -9.95 -2.56 -21.13
CA ALA A 99 -9.73 -3.43 -22.30
C ALA A 99 -10.96 -3.50 -23.22
N ARG A 100 -12.18 -3.60 -22.64
CA ARG A 100 -13.43 -3.58 -23.40
C ARG A 100 -13.69 -2.24 -24.07
N GLU A 101 -13.46 -1.14 -23.35
CA GLU A 101 -13.61 0.22 -23.87
C GLU A 101 -12.59 0.52 -24.97
N ARG A 102 -11.41 -0.10 -24.93
CA ARG A 102 -10.46 -0.03 -26.04
C ARG A 102 -10.97 -0.77 -27.29
N GLY A 103 -11.90 -1.72 -27.14
CA GLY A 103 -12.49 -2.48 -28.23
C GLY A 103 -11.63 -3.64 -28.74
N ILE A 104 -10.78 -4.21 -27.88
CA ILE A 104 -9.98 -5.39 -28.24
C ILE A 104 -10.85 -6.65 -28.28
N SER A 105 -10.36 -7.74 -28.88
CA SER A 105 -11.13 -8.98 -29.01
C SER A 105 -11.55 -9.53 -27.63
N PRO A 106 -12.74 -10.17 -27.50
CA PRO A 106 -13.20 -10.69 -26.21
C PRO A 106 -12.21 -11.65 -25.54
N ALA A 107 -11.51 -12.47 -26.34
CA ALA A 107 -10.47 -13.36 -25.83
C ALA A 107 -9.29 -12.56 -25.25
N ALA A 108 -8.81 -11.54 -25.96
CA ALA A 108 -7.72 -10.69 -25.48
C ALA A 108 -8.10 -9.93 -24.21
N VAL A 109 -9.34 -9.44 -24.09
CA VAL A 109 -9.87 -8.83 -22.85
C VAL A 109 -9.70 -9.78 -21.66
N TRP A 110 -10.14 -11.03 -21.80
CA TRP A 110 -10.03 -12.01 -20.72
C TRP A 110 -8.58 -12.39 -20.42
N ILE A 111 -7.73 -12.52 -21.43
CA ILE A 111 -6.30 -12.83 -21.25
C ILE A 111 -5.61 -11.72 -20.46
N VAL A 112 -5.72 -10.46 -20.87
CA VAL A 112 -5.06 -9.34 -20.15
C VAL A 112 -5.63 -9.15 -18.75
N THR A 113 -6.94 -9.40 -18.58
CA THR A 113 -7.58 -9.38 -17.25
C THR A 113 -7.01 -10.49 -16.37
N ALA A 114 -6.84 -11.71 -16.90
CA ALA A 114 -6.28 -12.84 -16.16
C ALA A 114 -4.80 -12.64 -15.82
N VAL A 115 -4.01 -12.09 -16.75
CA VAL A 115 -2.59 -11.73 -16.51
C VAL A 115 -2.46 -10.78 -15.35
N PHE A 116 -3.35 -9.79 -15.22
CA PHE A 116 -3.38 -8.90 -14.06
C PHE A 116 -3.88 -9.64 -12.81
N ALA A 117 -5.06 -10.25 -12.87
CA ALA A 117 -5.77 -10.78 -11.70
C ALA A 117 -5.06 -11.96 -11.03
N LEU A 118 -4.35 -12.78 -11.81
CA LEU A 118 -3.63 -13.97 -11.36
C LEU A 118 -2.13 -13.75 -11.20
N ASN A 119 -1.64 -12.51 -11.39
CA ASN A 119 -0.26 -12.20 -11.07
C ASN A 119 -0.02 -12.44 -9.56
N PRO A 120 1.02 -13.18 -9.15
CA PRO A 120 1.20 -13.57 -7.75
C PRO A 120 1.34 -12.38 -6.80
N MET A 121 1.93 -11.26 -7.25
CA MET A 121 1.92 -10.01 -6.46
C MET A 121 0.51 -9.45 -6.29
N ILE A 122 -0.31 -9.48 -7.34
CA ILE A 122 -1.71 -8.99 -7.27
C ILE A 122 -2.55 -9.89 -6.35
N VAL A 123 -2.34 -11.20 -6.41
CA VAL A 123 -3.01 -12.16 -5.53
C VAL A 123 -2.60 -11.92 -4.08
N PHE A 124 -1.29 -11.84 -3.79
CA PHE A 124 -0.79 -11.66 -2.43
C PHE A 124 -1.23 -10.32 -1.82
N TYR A 125 -1.08 -9.21 -2.55
CA TYR A 125 -1.49 -7.88 -2.08
C TYR A 125 -3.00 -7.64 -2.11
N GLY A 126 -3.76 -8.45 -2.85
CA GLY A 126 -5.21 -8.53 -2.70
C GLY A 126 -5.63 -9.26 -1.42
N ALA A 127 -4.77 -10.10 -0.87
CA ALA A 127 -5.07 -11.06 0.19
C ALA A 127 -4.49 -10.72 1.57
N ASN A 128 -3.70 -9.64 1.71
CA ASN A 128 -2.90 -9.41 2.92
C ASN A 128 -3.22 -8.12 3.70
N GLY A 129 -4.22 -7.33 3.28
CA GLY A 129 -4.65 -6.12 4.00
C GLY A 129 -3.77 -4.88 3.84
N MET A 130 -2.80 -4.93 2.92
CA MET A 130 -1.94 -3.81 2.61
C MET A 130 -2.62 -2.72 1.77
N SER A 131 -2.01 -1.52 1.75
CA SER A 131 -2.49 -0.32 1.04
C SER A 131 -2.52 -0.43 -0.50
N GLU A 132 -1.83 -1.42 -1.04
CA GLU A 132 -1.56 -1.62 -2.45
C GLU A 132 -2.85 -1.90 -3.22
N ALA A 133 -3.78 -2.67 -2.64
CA ALA A 133 -5.07 -2.96 -3.24
C ALA A 133 -5.95 -1.71 -3.46
N PRO A 134 -6.29 -0.90 -2.43
CA PRO A 134 -7.06 0.33 -2.63
C PRO A 134 -6.33 1.31 -3.53
N PHE A 135 -5.01 1.44 -3.40
CA PHE A 135 -4.22 2.32 -4.25
C PHE A 135 -4.29 1.92 -5.73
N LEU A 136 -4.03 0.65 -6.07
CA LEU A 136 -4.10 0.18 -7.46
C LEU A 136 -5.51 0.34 -8.04
N PHE A 137 -6.55 0.03 -7.28
CA PHE A 137 -7.93 0.25 -7.73
C PHE A 137 -8.17 1.70 -8.16
N LEU A 138 -7.79 2.65 -7.30
CA LEU A 138 -8.03 4.07 -7.50
C LEU A 138 -7.17 4.65 -8.63
N VAL A 139 -5.91 4.24 -8.72
CA VAL A 139 -4.98 4.66 -9.78
C VAL A 139 -5.39 4.09 -11.15
N ILE A 140 -5.85 2.83 -11.22
CA ILE A 140 -6.37 2.24 -12.47
C ILE A 140 -7.73 2.86 -12.85
N LEU A 141 -8.59 3.17 -11.88
CA LEU A 141 -9.83 3.91 -12.12
C LEU A 141 -9.51 5.30 -12.71
N ALA A 142 -8.55 6.03 -12.14
CA ALA A 142 -8.09 7.30 -12.68
C ALA A 142 -7.52 7.15 -14.09
N ALA A 143 -6.68 6.14 -14.34
CA ALA A 143 -6.12 5.87 -15.67
C ALA A 143 -7.22 5.59 -16.70
N ARG A 144 -8.21 4.75 -16.38
CA ARG A 144 -9.34 4.47 -17.26
C ARG A 144 -10.14 5.73 -17.59
N ARG A 145 -10.44 6.57 -16.60
CA ARG A 145 -11.18 7.83 -16.79
C ARG A 145 -10.39 8.83 -17.61
N MET A 146 -9.09 8.98 -17.35
CA MET A 146 -8.20 9.82 -18.12
C MET A 146 -8.06 9.36 -19.58
N ILE A 147 -7.98 8.05 -19.83
CA ILE A 147 -7.95 7.47 -21.18
C ILE A 147 -9.24 7.81 -21.94
N ARG A 148 -10.41 7.69 -21.29
CA ARG A 148 -11.68 8.09 -21.90
C ARG A 148 -11.69 9.57 -22.27
N TRP A 149 -11.30 10.42 -21.31
CA TRP A 149 -11.22 11.88 -21.51
C TRP A 149 -10.31 12.29 -22.69
N CYS A 150 -9.26 11.53 -23.00
CA CYS A 150 -8.42 11.77 -24.17
C CYS A 150 -9.20 11.75 -25.51
N THR A 151 -10.34 11.08 -25.56
CA THR A 151 -11.20 11.02 -26.76
C THR A 151 -12.48 11.82 -26.59
N THR A 152 -13.08 11.80 -25.40
CA THR A 152 -14.43 12.33 -25.21
C THR A 152 -14.46 13.77 -24.74
N ASP A 153 -13.36 14.30 -24.20
CA ASP A 153 -13.28 15.65 -23.65
C ASP A 153 -14.33 15.92 -22.55
N ASP A 154 -14.84 14.87 -21.88
CA ASP A 154 -15.86 14.98 -20.85
C ASP A 154 -15.27 15.35 -19.48
N VAL A 155 -15.77 16.45 -18.91
CA VAL A 155 -15.38 16.95 -17.58
C VAL A 155 -15.71 15.96 -16.46
N HIS A 156 -16.71 15.10 -16.63
CA HIS A 156 -17.05 14.09 -15.61
C HIS A 156 -15.96 13.04 -15.46
N ASP A 157 -15.28 12.70 -16.55
CA ASP A 157 -14.14 11.79 -16.49
C ASP A 157 -12.92 12.46 -15.81
N LEU A 158 -12.70 13.76 -16.02
CA LEU A 158 -11.70 14.53 -15.26
C LEU A 158 -12.02 14.56 -13.76
N ALA A 159 -13.27 14.88 -13.40
CA ALA A 159 -13.70 14.93 -12.01
C ALA A 159 -13.58 13.55 -11.34
N ALA A 160 -14.00 12.48 -12.02
CA ALA A 160 -13.87 11.12 -11.54
C ALA A 160 -12.41 10.70 -11.36
N ALA A 161 -11.52 11.08 -12.29
CA ALA A 161 -10.08 10.85 -12.16
C ALA A 161 -9.48 11.61 -10.97
N GLY A 162 -9.83 12.89 -10.80
CA GLY A 162 -9.38 13.71 -9.67
C GLY A 162 -9.83 13.14 -8.32
N ILE A 163 -11.11 12.76 -8.19
CA ILE A 163 -11.64 12.13 -6.97
C ILE A 163 -10.91 10.80 -6.69
N ALA A 164 -10.70 9.98 -7.72
CA ALA A 164 -9.97 8.72 -7.57
C ALA A 164 -8.53 8.96 -7.10
N LEU A 165 -7.82 9.95 -7.67
CA LEU A 165 -6.47 10.31 -7.23
C LEU A 165 -6.45 10.89 -5.81
N GLY A 166 -7.48 11.62 -5.39
CA GLY A 166 -7.60 12.13 -4.02
C GLY A 166 -7.78 11.02 -3.00
N PHE A 167 -8.62 10.02 -3.29
CA PHE A 167 -8.67 8.82 -2.47
C PHE A 167 -7.39 8.00 -2.56
N ALA A 168 -6.72 7.97 -3.72
CA ALA A 168 -5.45 7.26 -3.87
C ALA A 168 -4.39 7.85 -2.97
N TYR A 169 -4.37 9.18 -2.79
CA TYR A 169 -3.53 9.86 -1.81
C TYR A 169 -3.83 9.41 -0.38
N LEU A 170 -5.11 9.29 -0.02
CA LEU A 170 -5.52 8.78 1.29
C LEU A 170 -5.24 7.27 1.47
N ALA A 171 -4.95 6.53 0.40
CA ALA A 171 -4.41 5.17 0.47
C ALA A 171 -2.88 5.17 0.58
N ARG A 172 -2.19 6.00 -0.21
CA ARG A 172 -0.72 6.08 -0.29
C ARG A 172 -0.26 7.45 -0.80
N TYR A 173 0.79 7.97 -0.18
CA TYR A 173 1.39 9.26 -0.53
C TYR A 173 1.93 9.33 -1.98
N ASP A 174 2.24 8.18 -2.61
CA ASP A 174 2.73 8.10 -3.99
C ASP A 174 1.78 8.77 -5.01
N ALA A 175 0.48 8.89 -4.69
CA ALA A 175 -0.50 9.51 -5.56
C ALA A 175 -0.26 11.02 -5.80
N VAL A 176 0.54 11.68 -4.95
CA VAL A 176 0.88 13.11 -5.14
C VAL A 176 1.61 13.30 -6.48
N ALA A 177 2.59 12.45 -6.77
CA ALA A 177 3.34 12.51 -8.03
C ALA A 177 2.43 12.28 -9.25
N ALA A 178 1.52 11.30 -9.15
CA ALA A 178 0.52 11.04 -10.19
C ALA A 178 -0.43 12.22 -10.40
N THR A 179 -0.90 12.85 -9.32
CA THR A 179 -1.78 14.01 -9.38
C THR A 179 -1.14 15.16 -10.15
N PHE A 180 0.11 15.52 -9.82
CA PHE A 180 0.81 16.59 -10.53
C PHE A 180 1.10 16.24 -11.99
N ALA A 181 1.58 15.02 -12.26
CA ALA A 181 1.91 14.58 -13.61
C ALA A 181 0.66 14.55 -14.52
N VAL A 182 -0.47 14.04 -14.01
CA VAL A 182 -1.75 14.04 -14.74
C VAL A 182 -2.28 15.47 -14.90
N GLY A 183 -2.17 16.33 -13.89
CA GLY A 183 -2.58 17.74 -14.01
C GLY A 183 -1.82 18.48 -15.12
N ILE A 184 -0.50 18.27 -15.22
CA ILE A 184 0.33 18.82 -16.31
C ILE A 184 -0.11 18.23 -17.67
N LEU A 185 -0.38 16.93 -17.73
CA LEU A 185 -0.88 16.28 -18.95
C LEU A 185 -2.22 16.88 -19.40
N VAL A 186 -3.16 17.07 -18.47
CA VAL A 186 -4.47 17.69 -18.74
C VAL A 186 -4.28 19.10 -19.27
N PHE A 187 -3.47 19.92 -18.60
CA PHE A 187 -3.16 21.27 -19.06
C PHE A 187 -2.60 21.26 -20.48
N ALA A 188 -1.60 20.40 -20.76
CA ALA A 188 -0.97 20.30 -22.06
C ALA A 188 -1.95 19.85 -23.16
N VAL A 189 -2.77 18.83 -22.89
CA VAL A 189 -3.74 18.29 -23.86
C VAL A 189 -4.85 19.32 -24.14
N THR A 190 -5.43 19.94 -23.10
CA THR A 190 -6.41 21.02 -23.29
C THR A 190 -5.80 22.17 -24.08
N ALA A 191 -4.54 22.53 -23.80
CA ALA A 191 -3.87 23.61 -24.52
C ALA A 191 -3.63 23.28 -26.00
N LEU A 192 -3.28 22.03 -26.29
CA LEU A 192 -3.07 21.56 -27.66
C LEU A 192 -4.39 21.51 -28.45
N ARG A 193 -5.50 21.07 -27.84
CA ARG A 193 -6.83 21.00 -28.48
C ARG A 193 -7.35 22.36 -28.95
N ARG A 194 -7.08 23.43 -28.18
CA ARG A 194 -7.59 24.79 -28.47
C ARG A 194 -6.70 25.62 -29.40
N GLY A 195 -5.51 25.11 -29.74
CA GLY A 195 -4.61 25.70 -30.74
C GLY A 195 -3.68 26.79 -30.20
N ARG A 196 -2.53 26.96 -30.90
CA ARG A 196 -1.42 27.84 -30.48
C ARG A 196 -1.60 29.33 -30.78
N ARG A 197 -2.57 29.71 -31.62
CA ARG A 197 -2.68 31.08 -32.15
C ARG A 197 -3.16 32.12 -31.12
N ARG A 198 -3.66 31.70 -29.96
CA ARG A 198 -4.12 32.60 -28.89
C ARG A 198 -3.84 32.04 -27.49
N ILE A 199 -2.56 32.04 -27.09
CA ILE A 199 -2.08 31.51 -25.79
C ILE A 199 -2.92 32.01 -24.59
N ARG A 200 -3.33 33.29 -24.58
CA ARG A 200 -4.16 33.86 -23.51
C ARG A 200 -5.57 33.27 -23.42
N GLU A 201 -6.17 32.90 -24.55
CA GLU A 201 -7.52 32.29 -24.59
C GLU A 201 -7.48 30.79 -24.24
N THR A 202 -6.31 30.17 -24.38
CA THR A 202 -6.08 28.75 -24.09
C THR A 202 -5.64 28.50 -22.64
N PHE A 203 -4.98 29.46 -22.00
CA PHE A 203 -4.40 29.31 -20.67
C PHE A 203 -5.46 29.08 -19.58
N TRP A 204 -6.44 29.97 -19.45
CA TRP A 204 -7.45 29.89 -18.38
C TRP A 204 -8.30 28.62 -18.42
N PRO A 205 -8.77 28.15 -19.59
CA PRO A 205 -9.47 26.88 -19.66
C PRO A 205 -8.58 25.68 -19.31
N ALA A 206 -7.32 25.67 -19.76
CA ALA A 206 -6.37 24.61 -19.39
C ALA A 206 -6.08 24.58 -17.89
N CYS A 207 -5.96 25.76 -17.25
CA CYS A 207 -5.88 25.87 -15.79
C CYS A 207 -7.15 25.36 -15.10
N THR A 208 -8.33 25.59 -15.70
CA THR A 208 -9.61 25.14 -15.14
C THR A 208 -9.71 23.61 -15.18
N ASP A 209 -9.42 22.98 -16.33
CA ASP A 209 -9.43 21.52 -16.45
C ASP A 209 -8.39 20.86 -15.53
N MET A 210 -7.19 21.46 -15.44
CA MET A 210 -6.15 21.04 -14.51
C MET A 210 -6.63 21.14 -13.06
N ALA A 211 -7.31 22.24 -12.69
CA ALA A 211 -7.86 22.43 -11.36
C ALA A 211 -8.94 21.40 -11.03
N VAL A 212 -9.79 21.00 -11.98
CA VAL A 212 -10.81 19.94 -11.77
C VAL A 212 -10.16 18.62 -11.35
N VAL A 213 -9.02 18.26 -11.94
CA VAL A 213 -8.31 17.01 -11.59
C VAL A 213 -7.49 17.15 -10.30
N ILE A 214 -6.80 18.28 -10.11
CA ILE A 214 -5.90 18.46 -8.95
C ILE A 214 -6.68 18.74 -7.66
N ALA A 215 -7.80 19.47 -7.73
CA ALA A 215 -8.48 19.98 -6.53
C ALA A 215 -8.90 18.91 -5.52
N PRO A 216 -9.47 17.74 -5.90
CA PRO A 216 -9.82 16.72 -4.93
C PRO A 216 -8.59 16.15 -4.19
N SER A 217 -7.49 15.90 -4.91
CA SER A 217 -6.23 15.46 -4.30
C SER A 217 -5.61 16.53 -3.42
N LEU A 218 -5.65 17.79 -3.84
CA LEU A 218 -5.14 18.91 -3.05
C LEU A 218 -5.96 19.08 -1.76
N LEU A 219 -7.28 18.94 -1.82
CA LEU A 219 -8.14 19.00 -0.65
C LEU A 219 -7.85 17.84 0.31
N ALA A 220 -7.68 16.62 -0.21
CA ALA A 220 -7.30 15.46 0.60
C ALA A 220 -5.93 15.66 1.27
N PHE A 221 -4.95 16.18 0.52
CA PHE A 221 -3.61 16.51 1.01
C PHE A 221 -3.64 17.57 2.11
N LEU A 222 -4.27 18.72 1.85
CA LEU A 222 -4.35 19.82 2.81
C LEU A 222 -5.17 19.43 4.04
N GLY A 223 -6.28 18.73 3.85
CA GLY A 223 -7.12 18.25 4.94
C GLY A 223 -6.37 17.29 5.85
N TRP A 224 -5.65 16.33 5.27
CA TRP A 224 -4.84 15.39 6.05
C TRP A 224 -3.66 16.07 6.76
N ALA A 225 -2.91 16.91 6.05
CA ALA A 225 -1.77 17.63 6.63
C ALA A 225 -2.20 18.59 7.76
N PHE A 226 -3.31 19.30 7.58
CA PHE A 226 -3.88 20.16 8.60
C PHE A 226 -4.34 19.37 9.83
N THR A 227 -5.01 18.24 9.62
CA THR A 227 -5.48 17.36 10.70
C THR A 227 -4.30 16.76 11.47
N SER A 228 -3.26 16.31 10.76
CA SER A 228 -2.01 15.82 11.35
C SER A 228 -1.33 16.90 12.18
N TRP A 229 -1.21 18.12 11.66
CA TRP A 229 -0.61 19.23 12.38
C TRP A 229 -1.40 19.61 13.64
N LEU A 230 -2.73 19.68 13.52
CA LEU A 230 -3.60 20.04 14.64
C LEU A 230 -3.49 19.05 15.82
N ILE A 231 -3.35 17.76 15.52
CA ILE A 231 -3.35 16.70 16.53
C ILE A 231 -1.95 16.38 17.05
N THR A 232 -0.96 16.29 16.15
CA THR A 232 0.39 15.82 16.49
C THR A 232 1.41 16.95 16.63
N GLY A 233 1.05 18.17 16.24
CA GLY A 233 2.00 19.27 16.05
C GLY A 233 2.86 19.15 14.78
N GLN A 234 2.72 18.07 14.00
CA GLN A 234 3.51 17.80 12.80
C GLN A 234 2.62 17.63 11.56
N ALA A 235 2.84 18.43 10.52
CA ALA A 235 2.04 18.33 9.29
C ALA A 235 2.33 17.07 8.46
N PHE A 236 3.57 16.56 8.53
CA PHE A 236 4.02 15.38 7.79
C PHE A 236 4.68 14.37 8.72
N ALA A 237 3.90 13.86 9.69
CA ALA A 237 4.37 12.91 10.70
C ALA A 237 5.08 11.68 10.08
N GLN A 238 4.74 11.26 8.86
CA GLN A 238 5.44 10.20 8.13
C GLN A 238 6.97 10.41 7.98
N PHE A 239 7.44 11.65 7.92
CA PHE A 239 8.85 12.01 7.71
C PHE A 239 9.49 12.59 8.97
N THR A 240 8.69 13.25 9.82
CA THR A 240 9.19 13.98 11.01
C THR A 240 8.98 13.23 12.32
N SER A 241 8.09 12.24 12.35
CA SER A 241 7.83 11.44 13.55
C SER A 241 8.94 10.41 13.76
N ARG A 242 9.16 10.06 15.02
CA ARG A 242 10.06 8.97 15.44
C ARG A 242 9.56 7.59 14.99
N TYR A 243 8.25 7.48 14.79
CA TYR A 243 7.61 6.29 14.24
C TYR A 243 7.49 6.33 12.70
N GLY A 244 7.99 7.38 12.06
CA GLY A 244 7.94 7.56 10.61
C GLY A 244 8.95 6.68 9.87
N ASN A 245 8.75 6.50 8.56
CA ASN A 245 9.59 5.62 7.75
C ASN A 245 11.07 6.02 7.75
N SER A 246 11.35 7.33 7.72
CA SER A 246 12.71 7.88 7.78
C SER A 246 13.43 7.50 9.08
N ALA A 247 12.73 7.60 10.22
CA ALA A 247 13.29 7.24 11.51
C ALA A 247 13.53 5.72 11.62
N ILE A 248 12.61 4.89 11.12
CA ILE A 248 12.76 3.43 11.11
C ILE A 248 13.94 3.02 10.22
N LEU A 249 14.12 3.68 9.07
CA LEU A 249 15.27 3.48 8.18
C LEU A 249 16.58 3.76 8.92
N ASP A 250 16.73 4.94 9.50
CA ASP A 250 17.92 5.36 10.25
C ASP A 250 18.26 4.37 11.38
N GLN A 251 17.24 3.95 12.14
CA GLN A 251 17.37 3.00 13.25
C GLN A 251 17.73 1.59 12.80
N SER A 252 17.21 1.15 11.66
CA SER A 252 17.50 -0.19 11.13
C SER A 252 18.83 -0.26 10.38
N GLY A 253 19.61 0.84 10.34
CA GLY A 253 20.79 0.99 9.48
C GLY A 253 20.45 0.91 7.99
N GLY A 254 19.18 1.12 7.64
CA GLY A 254 18.65 1.02 6.28
C GLY A 254 18.69 2.36 5.57
N GLY A 255 19.34 2.40 4.41
CA GLY A 255 19.42 3.60 3.58
C GLY A 255 20.35 3.39 2.41
N ALA A 256 20.08 4.04 1.29
CA ALA A 256 20.96 4.00 0.13
C ALA A 256 22.31 4.68 0.46
N THR A 257 23.32 3.89 0.81
CA THR A 257 24.68 4.41 1.06
C THR A 257 25.35 4.94 -0.22
N ASN A 258 24.91 4.46 -1.38
CA ASN A 258 25.34 4.93 -2.70
C ASN A 258 24.13 5.11 -3.64
N PRO A 259 23.85 6.34 -4.12
CA PRO A 259 22.73 6.61 -5.02
C PRO A 259 22.75 5.82 -6.34
N VAL A 260 23.94 5.47 -6.84
CA VAL A 260 24.09 4.73 -8.12
C VAL A 260 23.65 3.28 -7.96
N SER A 261 24.06 2.62 -6.88
CA SER A 261 23.63 1.24 -6.62
C SER A 261 22.15 1.19 -6.27
N ALA A 262 21.63 2.17 -5.55
CA ALA A 262 20.20 2.30 -5.27
C ALA A 262 19.38 2.49 -6.55
N ALA A 263 19.84 3.31 -7.49
CA ALA A 263 19.18 3.46 -8.78
C ALA A 263 19.18 2.15 -9.58
N GLY A 264 20.32 1.43 -9.58
CA GLY A 264 20.41 0.10 -10.21
C GLY A 264 19.45 -0.91 -9.58
N PHE A 265 19.30 -0.89 -8.26
CA PHE A 265 18.38 -1.75 -7.53
C PHE A 265 16.92 -1.42 -7.84
N ALA A 266 16.54 -0.13 -7.84
CA ALA A 266 15.19 0.31 -8.23
C ALA A 266 14.83 -0.12 -9.66
N ILE A 267 15.78 -0.02 -10.60
CA ILE A 267 15.59 -0.51 -11.98
C ILE A 267 15.34 -2.02 -12.00
N ALA A 268 16.07 -2.79 -11.18
CA ALA A 268 15.89 -4.23 -11.07
C ALA A 268 14.51 -4.59 -10.50
N GLU A 269 14.01 -3.87 -9.49
CA GLU A 269 12.66 -4.07 -8.93
C GLU A 269 11.55 -3.71 -9.93
N VAL A 270 11.70 -2.61 -10.66
CA VAL A 270 10.79 -2.26 -11.76
C VAL A 270 10.81 -3.34 -12.84
N PHE A 271 11.98 -3.89 -13.16
CA PHE A 271 12.10 -4.98 -14.11
C PHE A 271 11.47 -6.27 -13.58
N ALA A 272 11.60 -6.59 -12.30
CA ALA A 272 11.02 -7.78 -11.68
C ALA A 272 9.49 -7.84 -11.83
N LEU A 273 8.82 -6.69 -11.66
CA LEU A 273 7.35 -6.58 -11.79
C LEU A 273 6.88 -6.22 -13.21
N GLY A 274 7.76 -5.56 -13.97
CA GLY A 274 7.46 -4.95 -15.25
C GLY A 274 8.41 -5.37 -16.37
N TRP A 275 8.87 -6.62 -16.38
CA TRP A 275 9.93 -7.09 -17.29
C TRP A 275 9.60 -6.88 -18.78
N ALA A 276 8.31 -6.78 -19.12
CA ALA A 276 7.81 -6.50 -20.46
C ALA A 276 7.89 -5.00 -20.84
N ILE A 277 8.05 -4.07 -19.89
CA ILE A 277 8.07 -2.61 -20.12
C ILE A 277 9.14 -2.19 -21.14
N PRO A 278 10.41 -2.66 -21.07
CA PRO A 278 11.45 -2.25 -22.03
C PRO A 278 11.10 -2.59 -23.48
N LEU A 279 10.29 -3.63 -23.71
CA LEU A 279 9.79 -3.99 -25.04
C LEU A 279 8.50 -3.23 -25.39
N LEU A 280 7.52 -3.21 -24.47
CA LEU A 280 6.20 -2.65 -24.73
C LEU A 280 6.24 -1.14 -24.91
N LEU A 281 7.02 -0.42 -24.11
CA LEU A 281 7.07 1.04 -24.11
C LEU A 281 7.48 1.60 -25.49
N PRO A 282 8.61 1.20 -26.12
CA PRO A 282 8.97 1.71 -27.45
C PRO A 282 7.98 1.26 -28.55
N VAL A 283 7.50 0.01 -28.50
CA VAL A 283 6.53 -0.49 -29.49
C VAL A 283 5.23 0.30 -29.44
N VAL A 284 4.67 0.49 -28.24
CA VAL A 284 3.45 1.25 -28.03
C VAL A 284 3.66 2.72 -28.35
N ALA A 285 4.81 3.32 -28.03
CA ALA A 285 5.12 4.70 -28.39
C ALA A 285 5.14 4.92 -29.92
N VAL A 286 5.76 4.00 -30.67
CA VAL A 286 5.77 4.05 -32.14
C VAL A 286 4.35 3.90 -32.70
N LEU A 287 3.56 2.96 -32.17
CA LEU A 287 2.17 2.77 -32.57
C LEU A 287 1.30 3.99 -32.23
N ALA A 288 1.46 4.55 -31.03
CA ALA A 288 0.76 5.74 -30.56
C ALA A 288 1.04 6.93 -31.49
N TRP A 289 2.32 7.16 -31.82
CA TRP A 289 2.72 8.22 -32.73
C TRP A 289 2.13 8.03 -34.13
N ARG A 290 2.23 6.82 -34.70
CA ARG A 290 1.68 6.52 -36.04
C ARG A 290 0.15 6.58 -36.09
N ARG A 291 -0.54 6.20 -35.01
CA ARG A 291 -2.00 6.23 -34.89
C ARG A 291 -2.53 7.61 -34.47
N ARG A 292 -1.65 8.54 -34.06
CA ARG A 292 -2.00 9.81 -33.39
C ARG A 292 -2.89 9.58 -32.17
N ASP A 293 -2.57 8.54 -31.43
CA ASP A 293 -3.33 8.07 -30.27
C ASP A 293 -2.63 8.53 -28.99
N LEU A 294 -3.33 9.36 -28.20
CA LEU A 294 -2.83 9.89 -26.93
C LEU A 294 -3.15 9.00 -25.74
N GLU A 295 -4.04 8.01 -25.88
CA GLU A 295 -4.48 7.15 -24.77
C GLU A 295 -3.31 6.45 -24.04
N PRO A 296 -2.29 5.88 -24.73
CA PRO A 296 -1.19 5.20 -24.06
C PRO A 296 -0.32 6.14 -23.21
N LEU A 297 -0.25 7.43 -23.56
CA LEU A 297 0.54 8.41 -22.82
C LEU A 297 0.01 8.60 -21.41
N VAL A 298 -1.31 8.50 -21.20
CA VAL A 298 -1.92 8.56 -19.87
C VAL A 298 -1.33 7.49 -18.96
N ALA A 299 -1.25 6.25 -19.42
CA ALA A 299 -0.72 5.15 -18.64
C ALA A 299 0.76 5.37 -18.27
N VAL A 300 1.57 5.81 -19.23
CA VAL A 300 3.00 6.09 -19.02
C VAL A 300 3.19 7.23 -18.01
N VAL A 301 2.44 8.33 -18.14
CA VAL A 301 2.55 9.48 -17.23
C VAL A 301 2.08 9.10 -15.83
N LEU A 302 0.91 8.47 -15.73
CA LEU A 302 0.28 8.17 -14.44
C LEU A 302 1.03 7.07 -13.69
N PHE A 303 1.23 5.88 -14.27
CA PHE A 303 1.98 4.82 -13.57
C PHE A 303 3.48 5.12 -13.50
N GLY A 304 4.06 5.74 -14.54
CA GLY A 304 5.47 6.11 -14.55
C GLY A 304 5.83 7.15 -13.48
N SER A 305 4.94 8.10 -13.17
CA SER A 305 5.13 9.04 -12.07
C SER A 305 5.11 8.38 -10.69
N VAL A 306 4.26 7.36 -10.48
CA VAL A 306 4.22 6.57 -9.24
C VAL A 306 5.53 5.78 -9.07
N ILE A 307 5.92 5.05 -10.11
CA ILE A 307 7.18 4.28 -10.15
C ILE A 307 8.40 5.19 -9.97
N GLY A 308 8.41 6.33 -10.67
CA GLY A 308 9.50 7.30 -10.61
C GLY A 308 9.60 7.95 -9.22
N PHE A 309 8.48 8.26 -8.59
CA PHE A 309 8.46 8.79 -7.23
C PHE A 309 8.98 7.78 -6.21
N ALA A 310 8.58 6.51 -6.32
CA ALA A 310 9.09 5.44 -5.49
C ALA A 310 10.61 5.27 -5.65
N ALA A 311 11.09 5.25 -6.90
CA ALA A 311 12.52 5.13 -7.21
C ALA A 311 13.33 6.33 -6.68
N VAL A 312 12.86 7.56 -6.90
CA VAL A 312 13.54 8.77 -6.37
C VAL A 312 13.56 8.74 -4.86
N SER A 313 12.43 8.42 -4.21
CA SER A 313 12.35 8.32 -2.75
C SER A 313 13.37 7.33 -2.20
N PHE A 314 13.48 6.15 -2.82
CA PHE A 314 14.47 5.15 -2.41
C PHE A 314 15.91 5.62 -2.63
N VAL A 315 16.23 6.18 -3.80
CA VAL A 315 17.57 6.71 -4.12
C VAL A 315 17.97 7.84 -3.18
N THR A 316 17.02 8.66 -2.73
CA THR A 316 17.25 9.72 -1.74
C THR A 316 17.28 9.23 -0.29
N GLY A 317 17.08 7.94 -0.04
CA GLY A 317 17.11 7.35 1.30
C GLY A 317 15.87 7.62 2.15
N SER A 318 14.72 8.00 1.55
CA SER A 318 13.49 8.30 2.30
C SER A 318 12.53 7.11 2.45
N THR A 319 12.79 5.99 1.78
CA THR A 319 11.98 4.78 1.86
C THR A 319 12.82 3.50 1.70
N PHE A 320 12.21 2.35 2.02
CA PHE A 320 12.83 1.02 1.95
C PHE A 320 12.87 0.44 0.52
N PRO A 321 13.82 -0.47 0.24
CA PRO A 321 13.88 -1.24 -1.01
C PRO A 321 12.87 -2.41 -1.00
N PHE A 322 11.57 -2.11 -1.01
CA PHE A 322 10.54 -3.15 -1.07
C PHE A 322 9.93 -3.25 -2.48
N LEU A 323 9.94 -4.46 -3.02
CA LEU A 323 9.41 -4.78 -4.35
C LEU A 323 8.00 -4.21 -4.58
N ARG A 324 7.14 -4.30 -3.57
CA ARG A 324 5.75 -3.82 -3.60
C ARG A 324 5.60 -2.34 -3.91
N PHE A 325 6.60 -1.50 -3.65
CA PHE A 325 6.52 -0.08 -4.00
C PHE A 325 6.47 0.15 -5.51
N TYR A 326 6.93 -0.83 -6.29
CA TYR A 326 6.90 -0.81 -7.74
C TYR A 326 5.71 -1.57 -8.33
N ILE A 327 4.72 -1.97 -7.51
CA ILE A 327 3.55 -2.77 -7.95
C ILE A 327 2.75 -2.12 -9.09
N ALA A 328 2.83 -0.79 -9.22
CA ALA A 328 2.26 -0.04 -10.34
C ALA A 328 2.87 -0.38 -11.72
N ALA A 329 4.01 -1.07 -11.77
CA ALA A 329 4.59 -1.61 -13.00
C ALA A 329 3.70 -2.69 -13.65
N ILE A 330 2.99 -3.49 -12.85
CA ILE A 330 2.10 -4.55 -13.34
C ILE A 330 0.93 -3.97 -14.15
N PRO A 331 0.11 -3.04 -13.64
CA PRO A 331 -0.94 -2.43 -14.45
C PRO A 331 -0.37 -1.60 -15.60
N LEU A 332 0.82 -1.01 -15.50
CA LEU A 332 1.47 -0.36 -16.65
C LEU A 332 1.71 -1.35 -17.79
N VAL A 333 2.28 -2.53 -17.52
CA VAL A 333 2.45 -3.61 -18.52
C VAL A 333 1.12 -3.97 -19.16
N VAL A 334 0.09 -4.19 -18.35
CA VAL A 334 -1.23 -4.63 -18.81
C VAL A 334 -1.91 -3.56 -19.67
N VAL A 335 -1.86 -2.29 -19.26
CA VAL A 335 -2.45 -1.19 -20.02
C VAL A 335 -1.66 -0.95 -21.31
N LEU A 336 -0.33 -1.02 -21.30
CA LEU A 336 0.47 -0.97 -22.54
C LEU A 336 0.12 -2.12 -23.49
N ALA A 337 -0.07 -3.34 -22.96
CA ALA A 337 -0.49 -4.50 -23.75
C ALA A 337 -1.85 -4.28 -24.42
N ILE A 338 -2.82 -3.68 -23.72
CA ILE A 338 -4.12 -3.32 -24.29
C ILE A 338 -3.97 -2.36 -25.48
N HIS A 339 -3.03 -1.43 -25.42
CA HIS A 339 -2.79 -0.43 -26.48
C HIS A 339 -1.98 -0.94 -27.68
N LEU A 340 -1.49 -2.19 -27.65
CA LEU A 340 -0.94 -2.84 -28.85
C LEU A 340 -2.03 -2.97 -29.93
N ALA A 341 -3.26 -3.23 -29.50
CA ALA A 341 -4.42 -3.25 -30.37
C ALA A 341 -4.83 -1.83 -30.80
N PRO A 342 -5.25 -1.64 -32.07
CA PRO A 342 -5.84 -0.38 -32.49
C PRO A 342 -7.13 -0.09 -31.70
N PRO A 343 -7.50 1.19 -31.55
CA PRO A 343 -8.76 1.54 -30.90
C PRO A 343 -9.94 1.01 -31.73
N GLY A 344 -10.90 0.40 -31.05
CA GLY A 344 -12.18 -0.02 -31.62
C GLY A 344 -13.18 1.14 -31.72
N GLU A 345 -14.47 0.80 -31.72
CA GLU A 345 -15.55 1.78 -31.88
C GLU A 345 -15.48 2.92 -30.86
N PRO A 346 -15.97 4.13 -31.24
CA PRO A 346 -16.04 5.26 -30.32
C PRO A 346 -16.83 4.93 -29.04
N ILE A 347 -16.33 5.44 -27.91
CA ILE A 347 -17.03 5.35 -26.64
C ILE A 347 -18.26 6.26 -26.72
N HIS A 348 -19.45 5.69 -26.52
CA HIS A 348 -20.68 6.47 -26.49
C HIS A 348 -20.85 7.12 -25.12
N GLU A 349 -20.85 8.45 -25.08
CA GLU A 349 -21.07 9.22 -23.86
C GLU A 349 -22.36 10.04 -23.93
N ARG A 350 -22.95 10.26 -22.75
CA ARG A 350 -24.18 11.05 -22.64
C ARG A 350 -23.96 12.52 -23.03
N ARG A 351 -22.74 13.05 -22.83
CA ARG A 351 -22.40 14.43 -23.14
C ARG A 351 -20.92 14.55 -23.51
N ALA A 352 -20.62 14.40 -24.79
CA ALA A 352 -19.28 14.65 -25.31
C ALA A 352 -18.87 16.12 -25.12
N GLY A 353 -17.60 16.35 -24.83
CA GLY A 353 -17.02 17.69 -24.73
C GLY A 353 -16.91 18.39 -26.09
N PRO A 354 -16.71 19.72 -26.09
CA PRO A 354 -16.65 20.51 -27.31
C PRO A 354 -15.47 20.16 -28.23
N TYR A 355 -14.41 19.54 -27.68
CA TYR A 355 -13.24 19.08 -28.44
C TYR A 355 -13.15 17.54 -28.49
N ALA A 356 -14.28 16.84 -28.36
CA ALA A 356 -14.31 15.40 -28.52
C ALA A 356 -13.78 15.00 -29.91
N VAL A 357 -12.86 14.04 -29.94
CA VAL A 357 -12.23 13.55 -31.16
C VAL A 357 -12.70 12.14 -31.41
N ALA A 358 -13.27 11.89 -32.59
CA ALA A 358 -13.56 10.54 -33.02
C ALA A 358 -12.25 9.74 -33.08
N ARG A 359 -12.24 8.57 -32.44
CA ARG A 359 -11.08 7.66 -32.52
C ARG A 359 -10.74 7.39 -33.98
N THR A 360 -9.49 7.61 -34.35
CA THR A 360 -8.98 7.18 -35.65
C THR A 360 -9.00 5.65 -35.68
N LEU A 361 -10.06 5.08 -36.26
CA LEU A 361 -10.19 3.63 -36.46
C LEU A 361 -8.99 3.17 -37.30
N GLY A 362 -8.04 2.51 -36.62
CA GLY A 362 -6.69 2.33 -37.14
C GLY A 362 -6.50 0.97 -37.80
N VAL A 363 -6.31 0.98 -39.13
CA VAL A 363 -5.92 -0.17 -39.98
C VAL A 363 -4.50 -0.69 -39.64
N LEU A 364 -3.70 0.09 -38.91
CA LEU A 364 -2.32 -0.22 -38.57
C LEU A 364 -2.22 -1.14 -37.32
N ALA A 365 -2.31 -2.44 -37.56
CA ALA A 365 -2.06 -3.48 -36.56
C ALA A 365 -0.62 -4.00 -36.63
N LEU A 366 -0.12 -4.54 -35.51
CA LEU A 366 1.13 -5.29 -35.53
C LEU A 366 0.99 -6.53 -36.44
N PRO A 367 2.04 -6.92 -37.18
CA PRO A 367 2.05 -8.20 -37.87
C PRO A 367 1.76 -9.33 -36.89
N ARG A 368 0.95 -10.32 -37.31
CA ARG A 368 0.49 -11.42 -36.42
C ARG A 368 1.62 -12.11 -35.64
N ARG A 369 2.78 -12.31 -36.27
CA ARG A 369 3.96 -12.91 -35.63
C ARG A 369 4.53 -12.03 -34.50
N VAL A 370 4.62 -10.73 -34.72
CA VAL A 370 5.10 -9.77 -33.71
C VAL A 370 4.07 -9.64 -32.59
N ALA A 371 2.78 -9.57 -32.92
CA ALA A 371 1.71 -9.54 -31.93
C ALA A 371 1.69 -10.82 -31.07
N ALA A 372 1.92 -11.99 -31.66
CA ALA A 372 2.04 -13.24 -30.93
C ALA A 372 3.25 -13.25 -29.99
N LEU A 373 4.43 -12.83 -30.47
CA LEU A 373 5.64 -12.75 -29.65
C LEU A 373 5.46 -11.79 -28.45
N VAL A 374 4.93 -10.59 -28.70
CA VAL A 374 4.65 -9.62 -27.64
C VAL A 374 3.56 -10.15 -26.69
N GLY A 375 2.56 -10.87 -27.22
CA GLY A 375 1.55 -11.55 -26.41
C GLY A 375 2.15 -12.59 -25.47
N VAL A 376 3.13 -13.39 -25.93
CA VAL A 376 3.86 -14.33 -25.08
C VAL A 376 4.58 -13.59 -23.95
N VAL A 377 5.28 -12.49 -24.27
CA VAL A 377 5.96 -11.66 -23.26
C VAL A 377 4.98 -11.12 -22.20
N VAL A 378 3.80 -10.68 -22.59
CA VAL A 378 2.79 -10.21 -21.63
C VAL A 378 2.27 -11.36 -20.76
N VAL A 379 2.01 -12.53 -21.36
CA VAL A 379 1.47 -13.70 -20.66
C VAL A 379 2.49 -14.31 -19.70
N THR A 380 3.80 -14.16 -19.94
CA THR A 380 4.82 -14.66 -19.01
C THR A 380 5.13 -13.72 -17.84
N THR A 381 4.56 -12.50 -17.80
CA THR A 381 4.73 -11.55 -16.67
C THR A 381 4.43 -12.14 -15.30
N PRO A 382 3.30 -12.84 -15.05
CA PRO A 382 3.01 -13.46 -13.75
C PRO A 382 4.10 -14.46 -13.30
N PHE A 383 4.67 -15.21 -14.24
CA PHE A 383 5.71 -16.22 -13.94
C PHE A 383 7.04 -15.57 -13.57
N VAL A 384 7.43 -14.51 -14.30
CA VAL A 384 8.63 -13.73 -13.97
C VAL A 384 8.46 -13.07 -12.60
N THR A 385 7.30 -12.46 -12.34
CA THR A 385 6.99 -11.88 -11.04
C THR A 385 7.11 -12.92 -9.92
N GLY A 386 6.52 -14.11 -10.11
CA GLY A 386 6.60 -15.19 -9.12
C GLY A 386 8.04 -15.65 -8.87
N ALA A 387 8.88 -15.73 -9.90
CA ALA A 387 10.29 -16.08 -9.75
C ALA A 387 11.11 -15.01 -8.98
N PHE A 388 10.77 -13.73 -9.13
CA PHE A 388 11.42 -12.67 -8.34
C PHE A 388 10.93 -12.63 -6.90
N MET A 389 9.69 -13.03 -6.63
CA MET A 389 9.15 -13.11 -5.27
C MET A 389 9.89 -14.13 -4.40
N THR A 390 10.59 -15.12 -4.98
CA THR A 390 11.44 -16.07 -4.23
C THR A 390 12.84 -15.52 -3.94
N SER A 391 13.12 -14.25 -4.23
CA SER A 391 14.41 -13.63 -3.91
C SER A 391 14.37 -12.93 -2.57
N ARG A 392 15.19 -13.38 -1.60
CA ARG A 392 15.39 -12.67 -0.33
C ARG A 392 15.87 -11.23 -0.52
N THR A 393 16.67 -10.98 -1.54
CA THR A 393 17.26 -9.66 -1.80
C THR A 393 16.25 -8.68 -2.37
N PHE A 394 15.47 -9.09 -3.37
CA PHE A 394 14.53 -8.19 -4.05
C PHE A 394 13.15 -8.17 -3.40
N ALA A 395 12.71 -9.28 -2.81
CA ALA A 395 11.35 -9.48 -2.34
C ALA A 395 11.30 -9.98 -0.88
N PRO A 396 11.93 -9.27 0.08
CA PRO A 396 12.05 -9.77 1.46
C PRO A 396 10.70 -10.03 2.15
N GLN A 397 9.63 -9.37 1.71
CA GLN A 397 8.29 -9.53 2.29
C GLN A 397 7.48 -10.66 1.63
N GLU A 398 7.82 -11.03 0.40
CA GLU A 398 7.16 -12.07 -0.37
C GLU A 398 7.93 -13.40 -0.34
N TYR A 399 9.23 -13.35 -0.05
CA TYR A 399 10.15 -14.48 -0.05
C TYR A 399 9.66 -15.69 0.73
N ALA A 400 9.00 -15.46 1.87
CA ALA A 400 8.46 -16.52 2.71
C ALA A 400 7.32 -17.32 2.05
N LEU A 401 6.67 -16.79 1.01
CA LEU A 401 5.63 -17.51 0.27
C LEU A 401 6.17 -18.79 -0.40
N GLU A 402 7.45 -18.82 -0.76
CA GLU A 402 8.06 -20.02 -1.34
C GLU A 402 7.93 -21.22 -0.40
N ALA A 403 8.03 -21.01 0.92
CA ALA A 403 7.91 -22.08 1.90
C ALA A 403 6.52 -22.73 1.90
N LEU A 404 5.48 -21.99 1.51
CA LEU A 404 4.10 -22.48 1.49
C LEU A 404 3.74 -23.26 0.22
N VAL A 405 4.51 -23.08 -0.86
CA VAL A 405 4.19 -23.66 -2.18
C VAL A 405 5.18 -24.76 -2.57
N THR A 406 6.41 -24.71 -2.04
CA THR A 406 7.46 -25.68 -2.36
C THR A 406 7.64 -26.70 -1.24
N PRO A 407 7.88 -27.99 -1.57
CA PRO A 407 8.18 -29.00 -0.58
C PRO A 407 9.37 -28.59 0.29
N ASP A 408 9.30 -28.91 1.57
CA ASP A 408 10.42 -28.71 2.48
C ASP A 408 11.63 -29.55 2.02
N ARG A 409 12.75 -28.87 1.80
CA ARG A 409 14.04 -29.45 1.43
C ARG A 409 15.11 -29.22 2.50
N GLY A 410 14.73 -28.66 3.65
CA GLY A 410 15.62 -28.19 4.71
C GLY A 410 16.53 -27.05 4.28
N GLY A 411 17.36 -26.57 5.22
CA GLY A 411 18.37 -25.54 4.98
C GLY A 411 18.10 -24.21 5.69
N THR A 412 19.09 -23.33 5.67
CA THR A 412 19.05 -22.03 6.35
C THR A 412 17.98 -21.10 5.79
N ASP A 413 17.73 -21.19 4.48
CA ASP A 413 16.72 -20.40 3.79
C ASP A 413 15.31 -20.78 4.23
N ARG A 414 15.04 -22.09 4.39
CA ARG A 414 13.76 -22.60 4.89
C ARG A 414 13.48 -22.14 6.32
N ALA A 415 14.45 -22.31 7.22
CA ALA A 415 14.29 -21.89 8.62
C ALA A 415 14.00 -20.39 8.75
N HIS A 416 14.63 -19.56 7.90
CA HIS A 416 14.37 -18.13 7.87
C HIS A 416 12.97 -17.81 7.30
N GLN A 417 12.52 -18.48 6.25
CA GLN A 417 11.16 -18.32 5.73
C GLN A 417 10.10 -18.69 6.78
N GLU A 418 10.34 -19.76 7.55
CA GLU A 418 9.47 -20.17 8.66
C GLU A 418 9.45 -19.14 9.79
N ALA A 419 10.59 -18.55 10.14
CA ALA A 419 10.66 -17.46 11.11
C ALA A 419 9.90 -16.19 10.66
N ILE A 420 9.89 -15.89 9.36
CA ILE A 420 9.06 -14.80 8.78
C ILE A 420 7.57 -15.15 8.83
N ILE A 421 7.21 -16.42 8.62
CA ILE A 421 5.81 -16.86 8.72
C ILE A 421 5.32 -16.76 10.17
N ALA A 422 6.16 -17.15 11.13
CA ALA A 422 5.87 -17.13 12.56
C ALA A 422 6.06 -15.75 13.22
N THR A 423 6.24 -14.67 12.44
CA THR A 423 6.66 -13.34 12.94
C THR A 423 5.84 -12.82 14.12
N PHE A 424 4.56 -13.15 14.25
CA PHE A 424 3.69 -12.62 15.32
C PHE A 424 3.12 -13.70 16.24
N ASP A 425 3.69 -14.90 16.24
CA ASP A 425 3.19 -16.02 17.05
C ASP A 425 3.43 -15.74 18.54
N THR A 426 4.64 -15.30 18.89
CA THR A 426 5.04 -14.92 20.26
C THR A 426 4.12 -13.83 20.84
N GLU A 427 3.81 -12.78 20.07
CA GLU A 427 2.95 -11.67 20.53
C GLU A 427 1.51 -12.11 20.77
N ARG A 428 0.99 -13.07 19.98
CA ARG A 428 -0.34 -13.64 20.22
C ARG A 428 -0.36 -14.49 21.49
N GLU A 429 0.66 -15.30 21.73
CA GLU A 429 0.80 -16.08 22.96
C GLU A 429 0.93 -15.17 24.19
N LEU A 430 1.77 -14.12 24.07
CA LEU A 430 1.95 -13.12 25.12
C LEU A 430 0.64 -12.37 25.43
N ALA A 431 -0.14 -12.01 24.41
CA ALA A 431 -1.46 -11.42 24.62
C ALA A 431 -2.40 -12.36 25.41
N GLY A 432 -2.40 -13.66 25.09
CA GLY A 432 -3.17 -14.67 25.83
C GLY A 432 -2.71 -14.82 27.29
N TYR A 433 -1.40 -14.80 27.52
CA TYR A 433 -0.83 -14.80 28.87
C TYR A 433 -1.27 -13.56 29.66
N LEU A 434 -1.15 -12.37 29.11
CA LEU A 434 -1.56 -11.11 29.76
C LEU A 434 -3.06 -11.05 30.01
N ASP A 435 -3.87 -11.62 29.12
CA ASP A 435 -5.31 -11.75 29.32
C ASP A 435 -5.64 -12.65 30.52
N SER A 436 -4.88 -13.73 30.72
CA SER A 436 -5.08 -14.68 31.83
C SER A 436 -4.79 -14.09 33.23
N LEU A 437 -4.07 -12.97 33.30
CA LEU A 437 -3.77 -12.29 34.57
C LEU A 437 -4.97 -11.52 35.15
N GLU A 438 -6.07 -11.39 34.40
CA GLU A 438 -7.33 -10.75 34.83
C GLU A 438 -7.14 -9.34 35.45
N LEU A 439 -6.13 -8.61 34.97
CA LEU A 439 -5.79 -7.28 35.45
C LEU A 439 -6.86 -6.22 35.17
N PRO A 440 -7.02 -5.20 36.03
CA PRO A 440 -7.87 -4.04 35.76
C PRO A 440 -7.46 -3.25 34.50
N ASP A 441 -8.39 -2.43 33.99
CA ASP A 441 -8.11 -1.48 32.90
C ASP A 441 -6.91 -0.57 33.24
N GLY A 442 -6.07 -0.29 32.25
CA GLY A 442 -4.88 0.55 32.40
C GLY A 442 -3.71 -0.07 33.20
N SER A 443 -3.73 -1.38 33.46
CA SER A 443 -2.68 -2.04 34.27
C SER A 443 -1.37 -2.31 33.54
N ILE A 444 -1.33 -2.24 32.21
CA ILE A 444 -0.14 -2.57 31.41
C ILE A 444 0.23 -1.38 30.52
N VAL A 445 1.44 -0.86 30.67
CA VAL A 445 1.99 0.16 29.75
C VAL A 445 2.82 -0.52 28.68
N MET A 446 2.58 -0.17 27.41
CA MET A 446 3.43 -0.60 26.30
C MET A 446 3.43 0.44 25.17
N ASP A 447 4.50 0.44 24.36
CA ASP A 447 4.51 1.17 23.11
C ASP A 447 3.99 0.32 21.94
N THR A 448 3.45 0.98 20.92
CA THR A 448 2.92 0.35 19.71
C THR A 448 3.95 0.14 18.60
N VAL A 449 5.23 0.53 18.77
CA VAL A 449 6.32 0.23 17.80
C VAL A 449 6.37 -1.27 17.48
N TYR A 450 6.37 -2.11 18.51
CA TYR A 450 6.23 -3.57 18.41
C TYR A 450 4.93 -4.07 19.04
N GLY A 451 4.39 -3.37 20.05
CA GLY A 451 3.22 -3.84 20.81
C GLY A 451 1.90 -3.85 20.03
N PHE A 452 1.88 -3.35 18.78
CA PHE A 452 0.68 -3.38 17.94
C PHE A 452 0.15 -4.82 17.73
N ALA A 453 1.02 -5.82 17.62
CA ALA A 453 0.63 -7.22 17.42
C ALA A 453 0.01 -7.84 18.68
N ILE A 454 0.48 -7.46 19.86
CA ILE A 454 -0.12 -7.85 21.14
C ILE A 454 -1.50 -7.19 21.26
N PHE A 455 -1.59 -5.90 20.91
CA PHE A 455 -2.83 -5.13 20.95
C PHE A 455 -3.92 -5.68 20.01
N THR A 456 -3.55 -6.20 18.84
CA THR A 456 -4.52 -6.83 17.92
C THR A 456 -4.94 -8.23 18.38
N ALA A 457 -4.14 -8.90 19.20
CA ALA A 457 -4.38 -10.25 19.68
C ALA A 457 -5.18 -10.34 20.99
N THR A 458 -5.02 -9.39 21.90
CA THR A 458 -5.71 -9.41 23.21
C THR A 458 -7.24 -9.38 23.07
N THR A 459 -7.92 -10.06 23.99
CA THR A 459 -9.37 -9.99 24.19
C THR A 459 -9.79 -8.83 25.10
N ARG A 460 -8.86 -8.22 25.84
CA ARG A 460 -9.07 -7.15 26.83
C ARG A 460 -8.25 -5.88 26.52
N PRO A 461 -8.52 -5.18 25.41
CA PRO A 461 -7.69 -4.07 24.94
C PRO A 461 -7.59 -2.88 25.91
N ARG A 462 -8.56 -2.70 26.82
CA ARG A 462 -8.57 -1.61 27.82
C ARG A 462 -7.57 -1.78 28.97
N VAL A 463 -7.00 -2.98 29.12
CA VAL A 463 -5.92 -3.25 30.09
C VAL A 463 -4.64 -2.52 29.70
N PHE A 464 -4.47 -2.21 28.42
CA PHE A 464 -3.28 -1.58 27.87
C PHE A 464 -3.40 -0.06 27.85
N VAL A 465 -2.34 0.60 28.30
CA VAL A 465 -2.07 2.03 28.15
C VAL A 465 -1.10 2.20 27.00
N VAL A 466 -1.57 2.78 25.90
CA VAL A 466 -0.83 2.89 24.63
C VAL A 466 -0.60 4.36 24.26
N PRO A 467 0.38 4.69 23.38
CA PRO A 467 0.75 6.09 23.08
C PRO A 467 -0.38 6.97 22.53
N SER A 468 -1.45 6.36 22.02
CA SER A 468 -2.63 7.09 21.53
C SER A 468 -3.59 7.54 22.63
N ASP A 469 -3.46 7.03 23.86
CA ASP A 469 -4.30 7.47 24.99
C ASP A 469 -3.92 8.88 25.42
N SER A 470 -4.92 9.74 25.70
CA SER A 470 -4.69 11.16 26.04
C SER A 470 -3.86 11.39 27.30
N ASP A 471 -3.87 10.45 28.25
CA ASP A 471 -3.09 10.50 29.49
C ASP A 471 -1.88 9.56 29.50
N PHE A 472 -1.48 9.01 28.34
CA PHE A 472 -0.33 8.09 28.22
C PHE A 472 0.94 8.66 28.86
N THR A 473 1.35 9.88 28.50
CA THR A 473 2.58 10.49 29.04
C THR A 473 2.51 10.70 30.55
N ARG A 474 1.33 11.03 31.08
CA ARG A 474 1.12 11.20 32.52
C ARG A 474 1.31 9.86 33.24
N ILE A 475 0.71 8.79 32.74
CA ILE A 475 0.82 7.44 33.30
C ILE A 475 2.25 6.92 33.19
N LEU A 476 2.89 7.09 32.03
CA LEU A 476 4.26 6.64 31.79
C LEU A 476 5.28 7.36 32.69
N ASN A 477 5.01 8.59 33.12
CA ASN A 477 5.92 9.33 34.00
C ASN A 477 5.91 8.86 35.46
N ASP A 478 4.78 8.31 35.91
CA ASP A 478 4.56 7.82 37.28
C ASP A 478 3.59 6.60 37.25
N PRO A 479 4.08 5.43 36.81
CA PRO A 479 3.24 4.26 36.58
C PRO A 479 2.62 3.72 37.87
N ALA A 480 3.35 3.76 38.98
CA ALA A 480 2.89 3.24 40.27
C ALA A 480 1.66 4.00 40.78
N SER A 481 1.69 5.35 40.76
CA SER A 481 0.54 6.15 41.21
C SER A 481 -0.66 6.06 40.28
N ALA A 482 -0.43 5.74 39.00
CA ALA A 482 -1.45 5.49 38.01
C ALA A 482 -2.09 4.09 38.09
N GLY A 483 -1.61 3.21 38.98
CA GLY A 483 -2.13 1.85 39.15
C GLY A 483 -1.64 0.86 38.09
N VAL A 484 -0.59 1.20 37.35
CA VAL A 484 0.07 0.29 36.41
C VAL A 484 0.74 -0.82 37.20
N ARG A 485 0.49 -2.07 36.81
CA ARG A 485 1.11 -3.25 37.43
C ARG A 485 2.29 -3.75 36.63
N TYR A 486 2.24 -3.60 35.31
CA TYR A 486 3.29 -4.08 34.42
C TYR A 486 3.68 -3.07 33.35
N ILE A 487 4.95 -3.10 32.98
CA ILE A 487 5.48 -2.40 31.81
C ILE A 487 6.06 -3.46 30.88
N LEU A 488 5.63 -3.44 29.63
CA LEU A 488 6.18 -4.30 28.60
C LEU A 488 7.30 -3.57 27.86
N ALA A 489 8.49 -4.15 27.85
CA ALA A 489 9.71 -3.53 27.36
C ALA A 489 10.33 -4.33 26.21
N VAL A 490 11.01 -3.60 25.33
CA VAL A 490 11.81 -4.12 24.20
C VAL A 490 13.24 -3.59 24.32
N PRO A 491 14.24 -4.24 23.70
CA PRO A 491 15.62 -3.77 23.70
C PRO A 491 15.72 -2.31 23.21
N ASN A 492 16.58 -1.50 23.85
CA ASN A 492 16.83 -0.11 23.46
C ASN A 492 17.86 -0.03 22.32
N GLU A 493 17.57 -0.72 21.23
CA GLU A 493 18.39 -0.79 20.01
C GLU A 493 17.49 -0.92 18.78
N GLY A 494 18.03 -0.52 17.62
CA GLY A 494 17.27 -0.54 16.37
C GLY A 494 15.96 0.25 16.50
N ARG A 495 14.83 -0.36 16.14
CA ARG A 495 13.51 0.30 16.25
C ARG A 495 13.10 0.58 17.70
N GLY A 496 13.65 -0.16 18.67
CA GLY A 496 13.36 0.04 20.09
C GLY A 496 13.90 1.37 20.65
N GLU A 497 14.80 2.05 19.94
CA GLU A 497 15.27 3.39 20.31
C GLU A 497 14.15 4.46 20.27
N SER A 498 13.11 4.23 19.45
CA SER A 498 11.94 5.11 19.35
C SER A 498 10.82 4.77 20.31
N ASP A 499 10.90 3.61 20.96
CA ASP A 499 9.90 3.14 21.92
C ASP A 499 9.75 4.16 23.07
N ALA A 500 8.53 4.64 23.34
CA ALA A 500 8.31 5.66 24.35
C ALA A 500 8.73 5.22 25.76
N VAL A 501 8.61 3.92 26.07
CA VAL A 501 9.05 3.35 27.35
C VAL A 501 10.57 3.44 27.46
N ASN A 502 11.32 3.03 26.44
CA ASN A 502 12.78 3.17 26.41
C ASN A 502 13.23 4.62 26.47
N ARG A 503 12.51 5.53 25.80
CA ARG A 503 12.79 6.97 25.85
C ARG A 503 12.61 7.55 27.25
N ARG A 504 11.62 7.07 28.00
CA ARG A 504 11.36 7.52 29.37
C ARG A 504 12.28 6.87 30.39
N TYR A 505 12.57 5.59 30.20
CA TYR A 505 13.36 4.73 31.09
C TYR A 505 14.43 3.98 30.28
N PRO A 506 15.56 4.63 29.91
CA PRO A 506 16.55 4.05 28.99
C PRO A 506 17.20 2.76 29.45
N THR A 507 17.22 2.52 30.77
CA THR A 507 17.78 1.32 31.41
C THR A 507 16.71 0.33 31.87
N LEU A 508 15.41 0.56 31.55
CA LEU A 508 14.33 -0.34 31.95
C LEU A 508 14.59 -1.75 31.46
N TYR A 509 14.93 -1.90 30.17
CA TYR A 509 15.16 -3.20 29.57
C TYR A 509 16.31 -3.96 30.23
N ASP A 510 17.36 -3.29 30.70
CA ASP A 510 18.53 -3.97 31.27
C ASP A 510 18.41 -4.23 32.77
N THR A 511 17.89 -3.26 33.53
CA THR A 511 17.93 -3.29 35.00
C THR A 511 16.59 -3.04 35.67
N GLY A 512 15.52 -2.74 34.91
CA GLY A 512 14.24 -2.31 35.47
C GLY A 512 14.17 -0.83 35.81
N GLY A 513 15.23 -0.06 35.51
CA GLY A 513 15.23 1.42 35.54
C GLY A 513 14.88 2.05 36.89
N ASP A 514 15.05 1.32 38.00
CA ASP A 514 14.65 1.68 39.38
C ASP A 514 13.14 1.94 39.56
N VAL A 515 12.30 1.57 38.59
CA VAL A 515 10.83 1.70 38.63
C VAL A 515 10.12 0.35 38.66
N ALA A 516 10.78 -0.73 38.25
CA ALA A 516 10.16 -2.03 38.12
C ALA A 516 11.18 -3.17 38.25
N THR A 517 10.68 -4.39 38.50
CA THR A 517 11.49 -5.63 38.57
C THR A 517 11.11 -6.58 37.45
N LEU A 518 12.10 -7.24 36.85
CA LEU A 518 11.87 -8.23 35.80
C LEU A 518 11.02 -9.38 36.33
N GLU A 519 9.87 -9.61 35.70
CA GLU A 519 8.96 -10.72 36.00
C GLU A 519 9.20 -11.89 35.05
N LEU A 520 9.29 -11.58 33.76
CA LEU A 520 9.34 -12.59 32.69
C LEU A 520 10.15 -12.06 31.51
N GLU A 521 10.99 -12.93 30.95
CA GLU A 521 11.63 -12.73 29.65
C GLU A 521 11.02 -13.72 28.65
N ILE A 522 10.61 -13.22 27.49
CA ILE A 522 9.98 -14.01 26.42
C ILE A 522 10.82 -13.88 25.15
N PRO A 523 11.70 -14.85 24.85
CA PRO A 523 12.40 -14.93 23.59
C PRO A 523 11.43 -15.00 22.41
N ASN A 524 11.75 -14.31 21.32
CA ASN A 524 10.89 -14.27 20.14
C ASN A 524 11.33 -15.28 19.09
N THR A 525 10.36 -15.96 18.51
CA THR A 525 10.56 -16.89 17.40
C THR A 525 10.45 -16.24 16.02
N GLY A 526 9.88 -15.03 15.97
CA GLY A 526 9.61 -14.29 14.75
C GLY A 526 10.82 -13.52 14.20
N ASP A 527 10.95 -13.49 12.87
CA ASP A 527 11.99 -12.68 12.21
C ASP A 527 11.80 -11.18 12.49
N GLY A 528 12.91 -10.51 12.85
CA GLY A 528 12.93 -9.08 13.12
C GLY A 528 12.10 -8.62 14.32
N GLN A 529 11.66 -9.52 15.21
CA GLN A 529 10.95 -9.17 16.43
C GLN A 529 11.86 -9.12 17.66
N PRO A 530 11.56 -8.26 18.66
CA PRO A 530 12.36 -8.13 19.86
C PRO A 530 12.12 -9.29 20.83
N VAL A 531 13.13 -9.60 21.64
CA VAL A 531 12.92 -10.34 22.89
C VAL A 531 12.11 -9.44 23.82
N TRP A 532 10.97 -9.94 24.29
CA TRP A 532 10.10 -9.18 25.18
C TRP A 532 10.52 -9.36 26.62
N ARG A 533 10.43 -8.28 27.42
CA ARG A 533 10.56 -8.36 28.88
C ARG A 533 9.33 -7.73 29.54
N LEU A 534 8.73 -8.47 30.46
CA LEU A 534 7.64 -8.00 31.30
C LEU A 534 8.21 -7.57 32.66
N TYR A 535 8.01 -6.30 33.00
CA TYR A 535 8.46 -5.72 34.26
C TYR A 535 7.28 -5.45 35.17
N ARG A 536 7.38 -5.85 36.44
CA ARG A 536 6.40 -5.54 37.50
C ARG A 536 6.76 -4.23 38.19
N VAL A 537 5.85 -3.26 38.18
CA VAL A 537 6.03 -1.94 38.80
C VAL A 537 6.07 -2.06 40.33
N GLN A 538 6.94 -1.28 40.98
CA GLN A 538 7.11 -1.27 42.45
C GLN A 538 6.22 -0.26 43.18
#